data_AF-A0A9D7X2S4-F1
#
_entry.id   AF-A0A9D7X2S4-F1
#
_cell.length_a   1.000
_cell.length_b   1.000
_cell.length_c   1.000
_cell.angle_alpha   90.00
_cell.angle_beta   90.00
_cell.angle_gamma   90.00
#
_symmetry.space_group_name_H-M   'P 1'
#
loop_
_entity.id
_entity.type
_entity.pdbx_description
1 polymer ?
#
loop_
_entity_poly.entity_id
_entity_poly.type
_entity_poly.pdbx_seq_one_letter_code
_entity_poly.pdbx_strand_id
1 'polypeptide(L)'
;MTKKKLLLISANRYAVPYPVYPLGISYLESYLQKRLTGFEIRVFDFNLHAEEEFVACLNQFQPDYTGLSIRNVDDISSMSREFFLTGYKEVIDLIRETIQTTLIIGGSAFSIFPKKLFSYLKPDYGIFGEGEAGLYRLLSSLQSGTPDYSIEGLVYQLNSEVVANPRKSYLRSPDLSFSDDLTLFYWEKSGMMNIQTKRGCPYA
;
A
#
# COMPACT_ATOMS: atom_id res chain seq x y z
N MET A 1 -18.35 4.00 19.92
CA MET A 1 -18.20 3.01 18.82
C MET A 1 -16.73 2.63 18.75
N THR A 2 -16.43 1.34 18.60
CA THR A 2 -15.04 0.85 18.44
C THR A 2 -14.47 1.37 17.13
N LYS A 3 -13.28 1.99 17.15
CA LYS A 3 -12.61 2.45 15.93
C LYS A 3 -12.26 1.25 15.05
N LYS A 4 -12.44 1.41 13.73
CA LYS A 4 -11.93 0.45 12.74
C LYS A 4 -10.41 0.59 12.64
N LYS A 5 -9.71 -0.51 12.39
CA LYS A 5 -8.24 -0.53 12.39
C LYS A 5 -7.72 -0.76 10.98
N LEU A 6 -6.84 0.12 10.53
CA LEU A 6 -6.15 0.02 9.24
C LEU A 6 -4.65 -0.08 9.49
N LEU A 7 -4.03 -1.15 8.97
CA LEU A 7 -2.58 -1.29 8.91
C LEU A 7 -2.10 -0.99 7.49
N LEU A 8 -1.22 0.01 7.34
CA LEU A 8 -0.54 0.33 6.09
C LEU A 8 0.88 -0.23 6.13
N ILE A 9 1.28 -0.99 5.11
CA ILE A 9 2.54 -1.74 5.10
C ILE A 9 3.40 -1.28 3.92
N SER A 10 4.60 -0.79 4.21
CA SER A 10 5.68 -0.67 3.23
C SER A 10 6.40 -2.02 3.13
N ALA A 11 6.13 -2.75 2.05
CA ALA A 11 6.69 -4.10 1.85
C ALA A 11 8.09 -4.11 1.24
N ASN A 12 8.62 -2.94 0.87
CA ASN A 12 9.94 -2.85 0.24
C ASN A 12 11.03 -3.19 1.26
N ARG A 13 11.76 -4.29 1.03
CA ARG A 13 12.97 -4.69 1.77
C ARG A 13 14.27 -4.33 1.03
N TYR A 14 14.16 -3.80 -0.19
CA TYR A 14 15.33 -3.51 -1.02
C TYR A 14 16.04 -2.25 -0.54
N ALA A 15 17.31 -2.42 -0.17
CA ALA A 15 18.15 -1.40 0.46
C ALA A 15 19.45 -1.13 -0.30
N VAL A 16 19.56 -1.53 -1.57
CA VAL A 16 20.73 -1.27 -2.41
C VAL A 16 20.41 -0.13 -3.40
N PRO A 17 21.26 0.90 -3.53
CA PRO A 17 22.45 1.19 -2.72
C PRO A 17 22.14 1.68 -1.29
N TYR A 18 20.90 2.11 -1.03
CA TYR A 18 20.39 2.49 0.29
C TYR A 18 18.86 2.29 0.32
N PRO A 19 18.24 2.15 1.50
CA PRO A 19 16.79 2.05 1.60
C PRO A 19 16.12 3.38 1.22
N VAL A 20 14.92 3.31 0.62
CA VAL A 20 14.21 4.48 0.10
C VAL A 20 12.92 4.70 0.90
N TYR A 21 12.76 5.93 1.42
CA TYR A 21 11.61 6.33 2.20
C TYR A 21 10.27 6.05 1.47
N PRO A 22 9.28 5.43 2.15
CA PRO A 22 8.04 4.94 1.55
C PRO A 22 7.01 6.07 1.36
N LEU A 23 7.36 7.07 0.57
CA LEU A 23 6.58 8.30 0.39
C LEU A 23 5.10 8.08 0.06
N GLY A 24 4.78 7.04 -0.72
CA GLY A 24 3.40 6.68 -1.04
C GLY A 24 2.57 6.33 0.20
N ILE A 25 3.16 5.63 1.17
CA ILE A 25 2.48 5.29 2.45
C ILE A 25 2.21 6.57 3.25
N SER A 26 3.17 7.49 3.34
CA SER A 26 2.97 8.74 4.08
C SER A 26 1.86 9.58 3.46
N TYR A 27 1.77 9.66 2.13
CA TYR A 27 0.65 10.33 1.47
C TYR A 27 -0.71 9.66 1.77
N LEU A 28 -0.77 8.34 1.75
CA LEU A 28 -1.99 7.60 2.11
C LEU A 28 -2.37 7.89 3.57
N GLU A 29 -1.43 7.74 4.49
CA GLU A 29 -1.64 7.97 5.92
C GLU A 29 -2.14 9.40 6.18
N SER A 30 -1.44 10.42 5.69
CA SER A 30 -1.83 11.83 5.87
C SER A 30 -3.21 12.14 5.31
N TYR A 31 -3.53 11.62 4.13
CA TYR A 31 -4.82 11.85 3.49
C TYR A 31 -5.96 11.17 4.26
N LEU A 32 -5.74 9.93 4.70
CA LEU A 32 -6.73 9.10 5.37
C LEU A 32 -6.96 9.54 6.81
N GLN A 33 -5.91 9.85 7.58
CA GLN A 33 -6.04 10.34 8.97
C GLN A 33 -6.93 11.58 9.06
N LYS A 34 -6.85 12.50 8.08
CA LYS A 34 -7.70 13.70 8.02
C LYS A 34 -9.17 13.40 7.72
N ARG A 35 -9.49 12.27 7.06
CA ARG A 35 -10.82 12.00 6.48
C ARG A 35 -11.55 10.82 7.12
N LEU A 36 -10.83 9.88 7.73
CA LEU A 36 -11.36 8.70 8.39
C LEU A 36 -11.34 8.86 9.92
N THR A 37 -12.23 9.71 10.45
CA THR A 37 -12.31 10.00 11.90
C THR A 37 -12.68 8.80 12.76
N GLY A 38 -13.25 7.74 12.16
CA GLY A 38 -13.58 6.47 12.83
C GLY A 38 -12.50 5.40 12.78
N PHE A 39 -11.30 5.71 12.26
CA PHE A 39 -10.23 4.75 12.09
C PHE A 39 -9.05 5.00 13.06
N GLU A 40 -8.43 3.93 13.50
CA GLU A 40 -7.05 3.90 14.01
C GLU A 40 -6.16 3.40 12.87
N ILE A 41 -5.21 4.23 12.44
CA ILE A 41 -4.31 3.93 11.33
C ILE A 41 -2.90 3.73 11.91
N ARG A 42 -2.24 2.65 11.51
CA ARG A 42 -0.82 2.39 11.83
C ARG A 42 -0.05 2.10 10.57
N VAL A 43 1.24 2.41 10.59
CA VAL A 43 2.18 2.10 9.53
C VAL A 43 3.17 1.05 10.03
N PHE A 44 3.49 0.08 9.17
CA PHE A 44 4.57 -0.89 9.36
C PHE A 44 5.53 -0.81 8.17
N ASP A 45 6.83 -0.72 8.43
CA ASP A 45 7.86 -0.66 7.40
C ASP A 45 8.86 -1.81 7.59
N PHE A 46 9.00 -2.65 6.58
CA PHE A 46 9.91 -3.80 6.61
C PHE A 46 11.41 -3.44 6.51
N ASN A 47 11.78 -2.21 6.17
CA ASN A 47 13.16 -1.75 6.36
C ASN A 47 13.45 -1.38 7.82
N LEU A 48 12.42 -0.95 8.57
CA LEU A 48 12.56 -0.51 9.95
C LEU A 48 12.44 -1.67 10.95
N HIS A 49 11.57 -2.63 10.67
CA HIS A 49 11.21 -3.72 11.58
C HIS A 49 11.44 -5.10 10.96
N ALA A 50 11.72 -6.07 11.83
CA ALA A 50 11.86 -7.47 11.45
C ALA A 50 10.52 -8.18 11.24
N GLU A 51 10.56 -9.40 10.69
CA GLU A 51 9.35 -10.18 10.40
C GLU A 51 8.65 -10.68 11.67
N GLU A 52 9.40 -10.96 12.74
CA GLU A 52 8.84 -11.36 14.03
C GLU A 52 8.01 -10.22 14.65
N GLU A 53 8.48 -8.98 14.49
CA GLU A 53 7.75 -7.77 14.89
C GLU A 53 6.49 -7.57 14.05
N PHE A 54 6.53 -7.95 12.77
CA PHE A 54 5.35 -7.91 11.90
C PHE A 54 4.26 -8.86 12.41
N VAL A 55 4.60 -10.11 12.70
CA VAL A 55 3.66 -11.09 13.27
C VAL A 55 3.11 -10.63 14.62
N ALA A 56 3.96 -10.07 15.48
CA ALA A 56 3.53 -9.48 16.75
C ALA A 56 2.56 -8.30 16.52
N CYS A 57 2.85 -7.42 15.56
CA CYS A 57 2.02 -6.29 15.19
C CYS A 57 0.63 -6.75 14.71
N LEU A 58 0.55 -7.74 13.80
CA LEU A 58 -0.72 -8.31 13.34
C LEU A 58 -1.53 -8.87 14.50
N ASN A 59 -0.90 -9.67 15.36
CA ASN A 59 -1.56 -10.31 16.50
C ASN A 59 -2.09 -9.32 17.54
N GLN A 60 -1.32 -8.26 17.83
CA GLN A 60 -1.71 -7.25 18.83
C GLN A 60 -2.70 -6.23 18.27
N PHE A 61 -2.49 -5.77 17.03
CA PHE A 61 -3.29 -4.72 16.43
C PHE A 61 -4.63 -5.26 15.93
N GLN A 62 -4.67 -6.46 15.35
CA GLN A 62 -5.87 -7.07 14.76
C GLN A 62 -6.57 -6.10 13.78
N PRO A 63 -5.91 -5.71 12.67
CA PRO A 63 -6.47 -4.77 11.71
C PRO A 63 -7.68 -5.32 10.96
N ASP A 64 -8.78 -4.56 10.90
CA ASP A 64 -9.93 -4.86 10.04
C ASP A 64 -9.54 -4.80 8.54
N TYR A 65 -8.62 -3.89 8.21
CA TYR A 65 -8.12 -3.65 6.85
C TYR A 65 -6.60 -3.59 6.84
N THR A 66 -5.99 -4.20 5.82
CA THR A 66 -4.53 -4.19 5.64
C THR A 66 -4.20 -3.71 4.23
N GLY A 67 -3.50 -2.58 4.13
CA GLY A 67 -3.02 -2.00 2.88
C GLY A 67 -1.54 -2.32 2.66
N LEU A 68 -1.20 -3.08 1.62
CA LEU A 68 0.17 -3.48 1.31
C LEU A 68 0.69 -2.74 0.07
N SER A 69 1.71 -1.91 0.24
CA SER A 69 2.35 -1.17 -0.86
C SER A 69 3.49 -1.96 -1.48
N ILE A 70 3.36 -2.23 -2.78
CA ILE A 70 4.32 -2.94 -3.62
C ILE A 70 5.04 -1.93 -4.51
N ARG A 71 6.33 -1.72 -4.23
CA ARG A 71 7.12 -0.65 -4.87
C ARG A 71 7.82 -1.10 -6.15
N ASN A 72 8.47 -2.26 -6.10
CA ASN A 72 9.35 -2.77 -7.16
C ASN A 72 8.80 -4.11 -7.69
N VAL A 73 8.94 -4.39 -8.99
CA VAL A 73 8.68 -5.75 -9.53
C VAL A 73 9.96 -6.58 -9.47
N ASP A 74 11.06 -5.94 -9.84
CA ASP A 74 12.42 -6.46 -9.90
C ASP A 74 13.42 -5.35 -9.54
N ASP A 75 14.71 -5.69 -9.55
CA ASP A 75 15.83 -4.78 -9.30
C ASP A 75 16.17 -3.86 -10.50
N ILE A 76 15.45 -3.98 -11.63
CA ILE A 76 15.62 -3.21 -12.88
C ILE A 76 17.06 -3.34 -13.46
N SER A 77 17.83 -4.32 -12.99
CA SER A 77 19.18 -4.57 -13.47
C SER A 77 19.15 -5.40 -14.76
N SER A 78 19.99 -5.04 -15.74
CA SER A 78 20.20 -5.91 -16.90
C SER A 78 21.19 -7.04 -16.61
N MET A 79 21.94 -6.94 -15.51
CA MET A 79 22.99 -7.90 -15.12
C MET A 79 22.53 -8.91 -14.07
N SER A 80 21.47 -8.60 -13.32
CA SER A 80 20.79 -9.48 -12.36
C SER A 80 19.31 -9.60 -12.71
N ARG A 81 18.66 -10.69 -12.30
CA ARG A 81 17.22 -10.94 -12.55
C ARG A 81 16.51 -11.24 -11.24
N GLU A 82 16.70 -10.37 -10.26
CA GLU A 82 16.07 -10.54 -8.96
C GLU A 82 14.61 -10.08 -9.04
N PHE A 83 13.68 -11.00 -8.78
CA PHE A 83 12.25 -10.71 -8.76
C PHE A 83 11.76 -10.64 -7.31
N PHE A 84 11.08 -9.55 -6.96
CA PHE A 84 10.60 -9.32 -5.59
C PHE A 84 9.21 -9.91 -5.31
N LEU A 85 8.53 -10.41 -6.35
CA LEU A 85 7.15 -10.92 -6.25
C LEU A 85 6.99 -12.08 -5.27
N THR A 86 7.98 -12.96 -5.15
CA THR A 86 7.95 -14.07 -4.19
C THR A 86 7.93 -13.54 -2.75
N GLY A 87 8.77 -12.55 -2.43
CA GLY A 87 8.78 -11.94 -1.10
C GLY A 87 7.46 -11.23 -0.76
N TYR A 88 6.81 -10.59 -1.73
CA TYR A 88 5.47 -10.02 -1.50
C TYR A 88 4.41 -11.11 -1.29
N LYS A 89 4.52 -12.25 -1.98
CA LYS A 89 3.61 -13.38 -1.79
C LYS A 89 3.77 -13.99 -0.41
N GLU A 90 5.00 -14.15 0.08
CA GLU A 90 5.30 -14.60 1.45
C GLU A 90 4.67 -13.69 2.50
N VAL A 91 4.78 -12.37 2.34
CA VAL A 91 4.14 -11.40 3.26
C VAL A 91 2.61 -11.54 3.24
N ILE A 92 2.00 -11.72 2.07
CA ILE A 92 0.55 -11.93 1.95
C ILE A 92 0.12 -13.24 2.61
N ASP A 93 0.86 -14.33 2.40
CA ASP A 93 0.56 -15.62 3.01
C ASP A 93 0.65 -15.54 4.52
N LEU A 94 1.69 -14.89 5.05
CA LEU A 94 1.85 -14.64 6.47
C LEU A 94 0.66 -13.85 7.06
N ILE A 95 0.18 -12.80 6.35
CA ILE A 95 -1.01 -12.05 6.79
C ILE A 95 -2.23 -12.97 6.88
N ARG A 96 -2.48 -13.77 5.83
CA ARG A 96 -3.64 -14.67 5.74
C ARG A 96 -3.60 -15.82 6.75
N GLU A 97 -2.40 -16.29 7.10
CA GLU A 97 -2.19 -17.31 8.12
C GLU A 97 -2.35 -16.76 9.54
N THR A 98 -2.04 -15.48 9.76
CA THR A 98 -2.04 -14.88 11.11
C THR A 98 -3.39 -14.30 11.50
N ILE A 99 -4.07 -13.58 10.59
CA ILE A 99 -5.29 -12.83 10.91
C ILE A 99 -6.31 -12.84 9.76
N GLN A 100 -7.57 -12.64 10.11
CA GLN A 100 -8.62 -12.32 9.14
C GLN A 100 -8.72 -10.80 8.97
N THR A 101 -8.30 -10.32 7.80
CA THR A 101 -8.31 -8.88 7.45
C THR A 101 -8.70 -8.70 5.98
N THR A 102 -9.31 -7.56 5.64
CA THR A 102 -9.51 -7.21 4.23
C THR A 102 -8.18 -6.68 3.65
N LEU A 103 -7.57 -7.46 2.78
CA LEU A 103 -6.27 -7.18 2.18
C LEU A 103 -6.41 -6.39 0.88
N ILE A 104 -5.79 -5.21 0.87
CA ILE A 104 -5.79 -4.27 -0.25
C ILE A 104 -4.35 -4.05 -0.69
N ILE A 105 -4.03 -4.26 -1.97
CA ILE A 105 -2.68 -4.02 -2.50
C ILE A 105 -2.64 -2.77 -3.38
N GLY A 106 -1.48 -2.12 -3.45
CA GLY A 106 -1.25 -0.97 -4.31
C GLY A 106 0.22 -0.69 -4.52
N GLY A 107 0.54 0.52 -4.97
CA GLY A 107 1.91 0.98 -5.18
C GLY A 107 2.35 0.99 -6.64
N SER A 108 3.54 1.52 -6.89
CA SER A 108 4.07 1.76 -8.24
C SER A 108 4.21 0.47 -9.05
N ALA A 109 4.78 -0.59 -8.46
CA ALA A 109 4.93 -1.86 -9.16
C ALA A 109 3.60 -2.53 -9.45
N PHE A 110 2.67 -2.51 -8.48
CA PHE A 110 1.31 -2.99 -8.71
C PHE A 110 0.65 -2.28 -9.89
N SER A 111 0.88 -0.97 -10.01
CA SER A 111 0.25 -0.14 -11.04
C SER A 111 0.74 -0.42 -12.47
N ILE A 112 1.87 -1.09 -12.65
CA ILE A 112 2.38 -1.45 -13.98
C ILE A 112 1.56 -2.61 -14.58
N PHE A 113 1.27 -3.64 -13.77
CA PHE A 113 0.57 -4.85 -14.21
C PHE A 113 -0.59 -5.23 -13.25
N PRO A 114 -1.58 -4.35 -13.05
CA PRO A 114 -2.56 -4.49 -11.97
C PRO A 114 -3.32 -5.81 -12.03
N LYS A 115 -3.82 -6.21 -13.21
CA LYS A 115 -4.56 -7.46 -13.36
C LYS A 115 -3.70 -8.69 -13.11
N LYS A 116 -2.47 -8.74 -13.67
CA LYS A 116 -1.57 -9.90 -13.53
C LYS A 116 -1.15 -10.09 -12.07
N LEU A 117 -0.76 -9.00 -11.40
CA LEU A 117 -0.33 -9.04 -10.01
C LEU A 117 -1.51 -9.34 -9.07
N PHE A 118 -2.70 -8.82 -9.36
CA PHE A 118 -3.92 -9.20 -8.61
C PHE A 118 -4.19 -10.71 -8.74
N SER A 119 -4.15 -11.27 -9.96
CA SER A 119 -4.35 -12.71 -10.17
C SER A 119 -3.31 -13.58 -9.46
N TYR A 120 -2.05 -13.13 -9.42
CA TYR A 120 -0.96 -13.87 -8.79
C TYR A 120 -1.00 -13.79 -7.26
N LEU A 121 -1.17 -12.59 -6.71
CA LEU A 121 -1.11 -12.32 -5.27
C LEU A 121 -2.43 -12.58 -4.54
N LYS A 122 -3.57 -12.58 -5.27
CA LYS A 122 -4.92 -12.86 -4.75
C LYS A 122 -5.31 -12.02 -3.51
N PRO A 123 -5.18 -10.67 -3.57
CA PRO A 123 -5.72 -9.79 -2.54
C PRO A 123 -7.27 -9.76 -2.60
N ASP A 124 -7.92 -9.10 -1.65
CA ASP A 124 -9.37 -8.84 -1.73
C ASP A 124 -9.67 -7.69 -2.70
N TYR A 125 -8.83 -6.64 -2.67
CA TYR A 125 -8.91 -5.49 -3.58
C TYR A 125 -7.51 -5.02 -3.99
N GLY A 126 -7.42 -4.30 -5.11
CA GLY A 126 -6.22 -3.59 -5.53
C GLY A 126 -6.54 -2.16 -5.93
N ILE A 127 -5.58 -1.25 -5.81
CA ILE A 127 -5.72 0.12 -6.32
C ILE A 127 -4.47 0.47 -7.11
N PHE A 128 -4.65 0.82 -8.39
CA PHE A 128 -3.57 1.29 -9.25
C PHE A 128 -3.61 2.81 -9.47
N GLY A 129 -2.43 3.40 -9.65
CA GLY A 129 -2.26 4.85 -9.71
C GLY A 129 -2.21 5.49 -8.31
N GLU A 130 -2.72 6.71 -8.20
CA GLU A 130 -2.83 7.42 -6.91
C GLU A 130 -3.89 6.75 -6.04
N GLY A 131 -3.48 6.28 -4.85
CA GLY A 131 -4.33 5.45 -4.00
C GLY A 131 -5.17 6.23 -2.99
N GLU A 132 -4.88 7.50 -2.72
CA GLU A 132 -5.42 8.23 -1.57
C GLU A 132 -6.95 8.34 -1.61
N ALA A 133 -7.50 8.90 -2.69
CA ALA A 133 -8.94 9.06 -2.84
C ALA A 133 -9.67 7.72 -3.05
N GLY A 134 -9.04 6.80 -3.78
CA GLY A 134 -9.60 5.46 -4.04
C GLY A 134 -9.71 4.63 -2.77
N LEU A 135 -8.65 4.59 -1.97
CA LEU A 135 -8.59 3.85 -0.71
C LEU A 135 -9.58 4.42 0.31
N TYR A 136 -9.67 5.75 0.41
CA TYR A 136 -10.69 6.40 1.23
C TYR A 136 -12.11 5.95 0.86
N ARG A 137 -12.48 6.06 -0.42
CA ARG A 137 -13.81 5.66 -0.90
C ARG A 137 -14.07 4.18 -0.66
N LEU A 138 -13.08 3.33 -0.91
CA LEU A 138 -13.21 1.88 -0.71
C LEU A 138 -13.47 1.57 0.76
N LEU A 139 -12.63 2.08 1.67
CA LEU A 139 -12.78 1.86 3.12
C LEU A 139 -14.11 2.40 3.64
N SER A 140 -14.54 3.60 3.21
CA SER A 140 -15.85 4.16 3.59
C SER A 140 -17.02 3.29 3.08
N SER A 141 -16.94 2.81 1.84
CA SER A 141 -17.99 1.95 1.26
C SER A 141 -18.08 0.60 1.98
N LEU A 142 -16.94 -0.02 2.27
CA LEU A 142 -16.87 -1.27 3.03
C LEU A 142 -17.41 -1.11 4.46
N GLN A 143 -17.12 0.02 5.12
CA GLN A 143 -17.68 0.31 6.44
C GLN A 143 -19.21 0.45 6.42
N SER A 144 -19.77 0.99 5.33
CA SER A 144 -21.23 1.10 5.14
C SER A 144 -21.91 -0.20 4.72
N GLY A 145 -21.15 -1.28 4.48
CA GLY A 145 -21.65 -2.61 4.14
C GLY A 145 -21.86 -2.86 2.65
N THR A 146 -21.68 -1.88 1.78
CA THR A 146 -21.78 -2.05 0.32
C THR A 146 -20.51 -1.51 -0.35
N PRO A 147 -19.67 -2.38 -0.95
CA PRO A 147 -18.49 -1.93 -1.69
C PRO A 147 -18.87 -1.09 -2.91
N ASP A 148 -18.21 0.05 -3.07
CA ASP A 148 -18.36 0.91 -4.25
C ASP A 148 -17.42 0.45 -5.38
N TYR A 149 -17.95 -0.38 -6.27
CA TYR A 149 -17.19 -0.86 -7.43
C TYR A 149 -16.99 0.18 -8.54
N SER A 150 -17.48 1.42 -8.40
CA SER A 150 -17.26 2.49 -9.39
C SER A 150 -15.96 3.26 -9.20
N ILE A 151 -15.21 2.96 -8.13
CA ILE A 151 -13.99 3.67 -7.77
C ILE A 151 -12.97 3.58 -8.92
N GLU A 152 -12.50 4.73 -9.39
CA GLU A 152 -11.43 4.80 -10.39
C GLU A 152 -10.14 4.12 -9.87
N GLY A 153 -9.48 3.35 -10.72
CA GLY A 153 -8.26 2.63 -10.35
C GLY A 153 -8.48 1.39 -9.47
N LEU A 154 -9.72 1.08 -9.07
CA LEU A 154 -10.03 -0.13 -8.31
C LEU A 154 -9.84 -1.38 -9.16
N VAL A 155 -9.21 -2.39 -8.58
CA VAL A 155 -9.02 -3.73 -9.12
C VAL A 155 -9.71 -4.72 -8.18
N TYR A 156 -10.52 -5.61 -8.74
CA TYR A 156 -11.31 -6.56 -7.97
C TYR A 156 -11.67 -7.77 -8.83
N GLN A 157 -12.10 -8.86 -8.17
CA GLN A 157 -12.60 -10.04 -8.85
C GLN A 157 -14.13 -10.01 -8.96
N LEU A 158 -14.65 -10.25 -10.17
CA LEU A 158 -16.07 -10.37 -10.44
C LEU A 158 -16.29 -11.57 -11.37
N ASN A 159 -17.09 -12.55 -10.93
CA ASN A 159 -17.42 -13.75 -11.73
C ASN A 159 -16.18 -14.42 -12.35
N SER A 160 -15.15 -14.65 -11.53
CA SER A 160 -13.85 -15.21 -11.92
C SER A 160 -12.94 -14.33 -12.79
N GLU A 161 -13.41 -13.17 -13.26
CA GLU A 161 -12.59 -12.23 -14.01
C GLU A 161 -12.00 -11.13 -13.11
N VAL A 162 -10.77 -10.72 -13.40
CA VAL A 162 -10.15 -9.56 -12.75
C VAL A 162 -10.48 -8.30 -13.54
N VAL A 163 -11.28 -7.44 -12.90
CA VAL A 163 -11.69 -6.14 -13.42
C VAL A 163 -10.72 -5.08 -12.88
N ALA A 164 -10.35 -4.13 -13.72
CA ALA A 164 -9.58 -2.95 -13.33
C ALA A 164 -10.26 -1.71 -13.92
N ASN A 165 -10.76 -0.84 -13.06
CA ASN A 165 -11.52 0.33 -13.47
C ASN A 165 -10.60 1.38 -14.09
N PRO A 166 -11.01 2.04 -15.18
CA PRO A 166 -10.21 3.11 -15.77
C PRO A 166 -10.02 4.25 -14.77
N ARG A 167 -8.89 4.95 -14.89
CA ARG A 167 -8.55 6.13 -14.09
C ARG A 167 -8.43 7.34 -15.01
N LYS A 168 -9.09 8.44 -14.63
CA LYS A 168 -9.13 9.70 -15.37
C LYS A 168 -8.81 10.92 -14.49
N SER A 169 -9.06 10.78 -13.20
CA SER A 169 -8.92 11.84 -12.21
C SER A 169 -7.55 11.80 -11.54
N TYR A 170 -7.03 12.98 -11.19
CA TYR A 170 -5.77 13.15 -10.46
C TYR A 170 -5.99 14.06 -9.24
N LEU A 171 -5.36 13.71 -8.12
CA LEU A 171 -5.33 14.56 -6.94
C LEU A 171 -4.44 15.77 -7.20
N ARG A 172 -5.03 16.97 -7.10
CA ARG A 172 -4.34 18.23 -7.38
C ARG A 172 -3.48 18.71 -6.20
N SER A 173 -3.89 18.38 -4.98
CA SER A 173 -3.25 18.84 -3.75
C SER A 173 -3.05 17.65 -2.81
N PRO A 174 -1.87 17.00 -2.85
CA PRO A 174 -1.60 15.88 -1.98
C PRO A 174 -1.33 16.37 -0.55
N ASP A 175 -1.88 15.66 0.43
CA ASP A 175 -1.64 15.89 1.85
C ASP A 175 -0.39 15.10 2.27
N LEU A 176 0.63 15.76 2.84
CA LEU A 176 1.83 15.09 3.34
C LEU A 176 2.19 15.55 4.74
N SER A 177 2.38 14.57 5.61
CA SER A 177 3.03 14.66 6.92
C SER A 177 4.07 13.55 7.00
N PHE A 178 5.08 13.77 7.83
CA PHE A 178 6.13 12.79 8.07
C PHE A 178 5.99 12.25 9.48
N SER A 179 6.09 10.93 9.63
CA SER A 179 6.26 10.29 10.93
C SER A 179 7.70 10.49 11.42
N ASP A 180 7.88 10.81 12.70
CA ASP A 180 9.19 11.02 13.30
C ASP A 180 10.05 9.76 13.22
N ASP A 181 9.50 8.59 13.56
CA ASP A 181 10.22 7.31 13.58
C ASP A 181 10.74 6.94 12.18
N LEU A 182 9.88 7.04 11.16
CA LEU A 182 10.29 6.79 9.78
C LEU A 182 11.34 7.81 9.33
N THR A 183 11.12 9.09 9.65
CA THR A 183 12.05 10.16 9.24
C THR A 183 13.44 9.95 9.83
N LEU A 184 13.52 9.65 11.13
CA LEU A 184 14.78 9.39 11.82
C LEU A 184 15.51 8.19 11.21
N PHE A 185 14.82 7.08 11.00
CA PHE A 185 15.43 5.89 10.40
C PHE A 185 16.00 6.16 9.00
N TYR A 186 15.20 6.74 8.11
CA TYR A 186 15.66 6.97 6.73
C TYR A 186 16.72 8.07 6.65
N TRP A 187 16.67 9.08 7.53
CA TRP A 187 17.75 10.04 7.69
C TRP A 187 19.06 9.36 8.08
N GLU A 188 19.05 8.47 9.08
CA GLU A 188 20.25 7.75 9.53
C GLU A 188 20.79 6.76 8.50
N LYS A 189 19.90 6.03 7.80
CA LYS A 189 20.31 4.94 6.89
C LYS A 189 20.63 5.37 5.48
N SER A 190 20.03 6.47 5.01
CA SER A 190 20.20 6.93 3.63
C SER A 190 20.68 8.38 3.51
N GLY A 191 20.56 9.19 4.56
CA GLY A 191 20.79 10.63 4.51
C GLY A 191 19.83 11.38 3.59
N MET A 192 18.77 10.73 3.11
CA MET A 192 17.88 11.23 2.07
C MET A 192 16.41 11.09 2.45
N MET A 193 15.67 12.18 2.28
CA MET A 193 14.21 12.20 2.31
C MET A 193 13.70 12.61 0.93
N ASN A 194 12.54 12.07 0.53
CA ASN A 194 11.92 12.39 -0.75
C ASN A 194 10.62 13.20 -0.55
N ILE A 195 10.39 14.13 -1.46
CA ILE A 195 9.13 14.87 -1.60
C ILE A 195 8.74 14.87 -3.07
N GLN A 196 7.45 14.76 -3.34
CA GLN A 196 6.92 14.84 -4.71
C GLN A 196 6.20 16.17 -4.91
N THR A 197 6.88 17.10 -5.57
CA THR A 197 6.38 18.46 -5.82
C THR A 197 5.45 18.55 -7.03
N LYS A 198 5.44 17.51 -7.89
CA LYS A 198 4.56 17.38 -9.05
C LYS A 198 4.18 15.92 -9.27
N ARG A 199 2.92 15.69 -9.67
CA ARG A 199 2.37 14.39 -10.04
C ARG A 199 1.86 14.39 -11.48
N GLY A 200 1.87 13.22 -12.10
CA GLY A 200 1.43 13.02 -13.48
C GLY A 200 2.49 13.36 -14.54
N CYS A 201 2.32 12.76 -15.71
CA CYS A 201 3.13 12.98 -16.90
C CYS A 201 2.20 13.53 -18.01
N PRO A 202 2.59 14.57 -18.76
CA PRO A 202 1.75 15.12 -19.82
C PRO A 202 1.61 14.21 -21.06
N TYR A 203 2.31 13.08 -21.08
CA TYR A 203 2.31 12.10 -22.18
C TYR A 203 1.47 10.84 -21.89
N ALA A 204 0.57 10.91 -20.90
CA ALA A 204 -0.33 9.82 -20.52
C ALA A 204 -1.63 9.83 -21.33
#